data_AF-A0A0C3G3V4-F1
#
_entry.id   AF-A0A0C3G3V4-F1
#
_cell.length_a   1.000
_cell.length_b   1.000
_cell.length_c   1.000
_cell.angle_alpha   90.00
_cell.angle_beta   90.00
_cell.angle_gamma   90.00
#
_symmetry.space_group_name_H-M   'P 1'
#
loop_
_entity.id
_entity.type
_entity.pdbx_description
1 polymer ?
#
loop_
_entity_poly.entity_id
_entity_poly.type
_entity_poly.pdbx_seq_one_letter_code
_entity_poly.pdbx_strand_id
1 'polypeptide(L)'
;MKSLFLLTSLIFPAIAQVPLPTPFLPPNATAGAQPSSGGSPNPQWSTLLGNAIYFYEAQRSGELPSTNRVKWRNDSAIHDGSDAGLDLSGGYYDAGDYIKCTYPLSFTIMSICWGASDFGKGYDMANQTAYLDDMLRWSLDWLMKAHPQPNTLFVQVANADLDNAYWGGDLNIPEPRPSYQINDTNPGTDAAAAASAAFSACSALYANRSSPSPFDARASLQNNTYASILLTHAQQLYQFAQNASGGQMTYQTSVPVVAEAYASSSYQDELTLAALFLASAENSTDLYEQAEGYYKKFGLSGYDGVFNWDSKTPGLAVLFSQLAQAGLGGDMSMWQAEAESYFDDIVNKKGPGFLTNGGLLWYDGDSDDASLNPALNAAMLLTRYAPLATSSDKTTAYLNFAKSQVDYALGKNPMSAPYVVGSNPNSPSNPHSAMASGGDDIGAINTSPEQEAYVLYGAVVGGPDEKDRFYDIRSDWVETEPALDYNAPMLTIAAMHVINDTSDPFFTSIQAGEYLKNKPQGTPCDAAFPCEASELPKGAMIAIGLIVGLVGLVIVALGASWIWFAIRRGGKSESA
;
A
#
# COMPACT_ATOMS: atom_id res chain seq x y z
N MET A 1 -42.91 -4.29 -12.90
CA MET A 1 -42.61 -3.22 -11.94
C MET A 1 -41.75 -3.83 -10.84
N LYS A 2 -40.42 -3.82 -11.01
CA LYS A 2 -39.48 -4.17 -9.94
C LYS A 2 -39.23 -2.87 -9.16
N SER A 3 -39.58 -2.85 -7.88
CA SER A 3 -39.35 -1.69 -7.03
C SER A 3 -37.85 -1.40 -6.95
N LEU A 4 -37.42 -0.30 -7.54
CA LEU A 4 -36.12 0.31 -7.33
C LEU A 4 -36.16 0.92 -5.92
N PHE A 5 -35.77 0.15 -4.90
CA PHE A 5 -35.48 0.73 -3.60
C PHE A 5 -34.16 1.51 -3.78
N LEU A 6 -34.25 2.82 -4.01
CA LEU A 6 -33.10 3.69 -3.73
C LEU A 6 -32.76 3.49 -2.25
N LEU A 7 -31.54 3.05 -1.96
CA LEU A 7 -30.96 3.25 -0.64
C LEU A 7 -30.92 4.77 -0.42
N THR A 8 -31.91 5.33 0.26
CA THR A 8 -31.78 6.66 0.85
C THR A 8 -30.84 6.52 2.03
N SER A 9 -29.55 6.53 1.77
CA SER A 9 -28.51 6.60 2.78
C SER A 9 -28.68 7.93 3.50
N LEU A 10 -29.21 7.90 4.72
CA LEU A 10 -29.10 9.02 5.66
C LEU A 10 -27.62 9.09 6.07
N ILE A 11 -26.80 9.68 5.20
CA ILE A 11 -25.38 9.91 5.46
C ILE A 11 -25.33 11.12 6.39
N PHE A 12 -25.12 10.86 7.68
CA PHE A 12 -24.71 11.90 8.61
C PHE A 12 -23.27 12.33 8.27
N PRO A 13 -22.88 13.58 8.53
CA PRO A 13 -21.48 14.00 8.35
C PRO A 13 -20.54 13.05 9.10
N ALA A 14 -19.38 12.77 8.51
CA ALA A 14 -18.33 11.96 9.12
C ALA A 14 -17.86 12.62 10.42
N ILE A 15 -18.43 12.20 11.53
CA ILE A 15 -18.08 12.65 12.87
C ILE A 15 -17.64 11.40 13.63
N ALA A 16 -16.43 11.43 14.20
CA ALA A 16 -16.00 10.43 15.17
C ALA A 16 -17.09 10.19 16.22
N GLN A 17 -17.47 8.93 16.40
CA GLN A 17 -18.43 8.56 17.44
C GLN A 17 -17.81 8.64 18.84
N VAL A 18 -16.49 8.42 18.91
CA VAL A 18 -15.72 8.55 20.14
C VAL A 18 -15.40 10.03 20.32
N PRO A 19 -15.74 10.65 21.47
CA PRO A 19 -15.42 12.04 21.71
C PRO A 19 -13.92 12.29 21.52
N LEU A 20 -13.58 13.32 20.74
CA LEU A 20 -12.20 13.69 20.54
C LEU A 20 -11.58 14.11 21.89
N PRO A 21 -10.39 13.58 22.24
CA PRO A 21 -9.68 14.01 23.44
C PRO A 21 -9.12 15.42 23.26
N THR A 22 -8.25 15.87 24.16
CA THR A 22 -7.38 17.02 23.86
C THR A 22 -6.72 16.80 22.49
N PRO A 23 -6.81 17.79 21.56
CA PRO A 23 -6.30 17.61 20.21
C PRO A 23 -4.84 17.15 20.21
N PHE A 24 -4.58 15.97 19.63
CA PHE A 24 -3.22 15.53 19.35
C PHE A 24 -2.71 16.35 18.16
N LEU A 25 -1.59 17.03 18.33
CA LEU A 25 -0.86 17.66 17.24
C LEU A 25 0.53 17.02 17.17
N PRO A 26 1.02 16.69 15.97
CA PRO A 26 2.38 16.20 15.80
C PRO A 26 3.39 17.16 16.46
N PRO A 27 4.31 16.67 17.30
CA PRO A 27 5.37 17.51 17.84
C PRO A 27 6.36 17.87 16.73
N ASN A 28 7.16 18.92 16.95
CA ASN A 28 8.27 19.23 16.06
C ASN A 28 9.24 18.02 15.99
N ALA A 29 9.80 17.77 14.80
CA ALA A 29 10.67 16.63 14.54
C ALA A 29 11.87 16.53 15.51
N THR A 30 12.34 17.65 16.07
CA THR A 30 13.38 17.69 17.11
C THR A 30 13.04 16.86 18.35
N ALA A 31 11.76 16.66 18.68
CA ALA A 31 11.31 15.80 19.76
C ALA A 31 11.69 14.34 19.53
N GLY A 32 11.74 13.89 18.27
CA GLY A 32 12.17 12.54 17.93
C GLY A 32 13.68 12.36 17.84
N ALA A 33 14.49 13.40 18.08
CA ALA A 33 15.94 13.25 18.31
C ALA A 33 16.28 13.12 19.80
N GLN A 34 15.26 13.01 20.67
CA GLN A 34 15.42 12.94 22.11
C GLN A 34 14.91 11.59 22.64
N PRO A 35 15.72 10.85 23.41
CA PRO A 35 15.24 9.67 24.12
C PRO A 35 14.08 10.03 25.06
N SER A 36 13.08 9.17 25.14
CA SER A 36 12.02 9.29 26.12
C SER A 36 12.50 8.81 27.50
N SER A 37 11.67 9.03 28.52
CA SER A 37 11.88 8.43 29.84
C SER A 37 11.65 6.91 29.87
N GLY A 38 11.33 6.30 28.73
CA GLY A 38 10.76 4.96 28.63
C GLY A 38 9.33 4.89 29.19
N GLY A 39 8.85 3.68 29.41
CA GLY A 39 7.54 3.39 30.01
C GLY A 39 6.62 2.59 29.10
N SER A 40 5.43 2.26 29.60
CA SER A 40 4.37 1.61 28.83
C SER A 40 3.05 2.38 29.08
N PRO A 41 2.43 2.96 28.04
CA PRO A 41 2.93 3.02 26.66
C PRO A 41 4.21 3.87 26.54
N ASN A 42 5.10 3.48 25.61
CA ASN A 42 6.27 4.31 25.29
C ASN A 42 5.81 5.62 24.58
N PRO A 43 6.26 6.81 25.01
CA PRO A 43 5.79 8.08 24.43
C PRO A 43 6.16 8.29 22.96
N GLN A 44 7.29 7.75 22.50
CA GLN A 44 7.78 7.94 21.14
C GLN A 44 7.03 7.02 20.15
N TRP A 45 6.73 5.79 20.55
CA TRP A 45 5.81 4.92 19.80
C TRP A 45 4.39 5.50 19.74
N SER A 46 3.91 6.07 20.85
CA SER A 46 2.58 6.73 20.89
C SER A 46 2.53 7.95 19.97
N THR A 47 3.62 8.72 19.91
CA THR A 47 3.75 9.86 19.00
C THR A 47 3.80 9.42 17.54
N LEU A 48 4.58 8.38 17.22
CA LEU A 48 4.65 7.82 15.87
C LEU A 48 3.25 7.36 15.40
N LEU A 49 2.50 6.67 16.25
CA LEU A 49 1.12 6.25 15.95
C LEU A 49 0.20 7.44 15.69
N GLY A 50 0.24 8.47 16.54
CA GLY A 50 -0.55 9.69 16.35
C GLY A 50 -0.18 10.45 15.07
N ASN A 51 1.11 10.52 14.73
CA ASN A 51 1.58 11.11 13.48
C ASN A 51 1.10 10.32 12.26
N ALA A 52 1.20 8.99 12.29
CA ALA A 52 0.73 8.13 11.21
C ALA A 52 -0.77 8.31 10.93
N ILE A 53 -1.60 8.55 11.95
CA ILE A 53 -3.03 8.90 11.76
C ILE A 53 -3.20 10.32 11.22
N TYR A 54 -2.36 11.26 11.64
CA TYR A 54 -2.39 12.65 11.16
C TYR A 54 -2.13 12.74 9.64
N PHE A 55 -1.27 11.87 9.09
CA PHE A 55 -1.08 11.76 7.63
C PHE A 55 -2.40 11.53 6.90
N TYR A 56 -3.23 10.57 7.32
CA TYR A 56 -4.52 10.33 6.69
C TYR A 56 -5.43 11.56 6.76
N GLU A 57 -5.45 12.30 7.88
CA GLU A 57 -6.20 13.55 7.95
C GLU A 57 -5.70 14.59 6.94
N ALA A 58 -4.39 14.61 6.68
CA ALA A 58 -3.78 15.44 5.66
C ALA A 58 -4.09 14.97 4.24
N GLN A 59 -4.63 13.76 4.02
CA GLN A 59 -5.07 13.25 2.71
C GLN A 59 -6.57 13.49 2.41
N ARG A 60 -7.34 14.10 3.33
CA ARG A 60 -8.81 14.23 3.17
C ARG A 60 -9.21 15.06 1.95
N SER A 61 -10.16 14.59 1.15
CA SER A 61 -10.86 15.33 0.09
C SER A 61 -12.29 15.68 0.53
N GLY A 62 -12.97 16.63 -0.10
CA GLY A 62 -14.34 17.06 0.25
C GLY A 62 -14.38 18.23 1.23
N GLU A 63 -15.55 18.42 1.87
CA GLU A 63 -15.74 19.43 2.93
C GLU A 63 -15.14 18.91 4.24
N LEU A 64 -14.08 19.57 4.73
CA LEU A 64 -13.36 19.16 5.92
C LEU A 64 -14.18 19.45 7.19
N PRO A 65 -14.10 18.59 8.22
CA PRO A 65 -14.90 18.77 9.42
C PRO A 65 -14.39 19.97 10.22
N SER A 66 -15.26 20.58 11.03
CA SER A 66 -14.86 21.67 11.94
C SER A 66 -13.80 21.26 12.98
N THR A 67 -13.57 19.95 13.14
CA THR A 67 -12.54 19.34 13.99
C THR A 67 -11.20 19.16 13.29
N ASN A 68 -11.07 19.56 12.01
CA ASN A 68 -9.84 19.43 11.23
C ASN A 68 -8.62 20.03 11.98
N ARG A 69 -7.60 19.21 12.16
CA ARG A 69 -6.32 19.56 12.79
C ARG A 69 -5.30 20.08 11.78
N VAL A 70 -5.44 19.70 10.51
CA VAL A 70 -4.50 20.05 9.44
C VAL A 70 -4.86 21.41 8.87
N LYS A 71 -4.41 22.46 9.54
CA LYS A 71 -4.82 23.87 9.28
C LYS A 71 -4.48 24.42 7.90
N TRP A 72 -3.58 23.76 7.18
CA TRP A 72 -3.16 24.15 5.83
C TRP A 72 -3.94 23.43 4.73
N ARG A 73 -4.80 22.46 5.09
CA ARG A 73 -5.76 21.81 4.18
C ARG A 73 -7.08 22.58 4.15
N ASN A 74 -7.72 22.58 2.99
CA ASN A 74 -8.98 23.27 2.71
C ASN A 74 -10.03 22.29 2.17
N ASP A 75 -11.28 22.75 2.15
CA ASP A 75 -12.33 22.08 1.39
C ASP A 75 -11.91 22.01 -0.08
N SER A 76 -11.99 20.83 -0.67
CA SER A 76 -11.48 20.57 -2.02
C SER A 76 -12.29 19.49 -2.72
N ALA A 77 -12.37 19.54 -4.05
CA ALA A 77 -13.10 18.56 -4.86
C ALA A 77 -14.55 18.30 -4.40
N ILE A 78 -15.23 19.34 -3.90
CA ILE A 78 -16.59 19.27 -3.31
C ILE A 78 -17.71 18.99 -4.34
N HIS A 79 -17.34 18.85 -5.62
CA HIS A 79 -18.26 18.57 -6.73
C HIS A 79 -17.99 17.21 -7.40
N ASP A 80 -17.05 16.43 -6.85
CA ASP A 80 -16.79 15.06 -7.30
C ASP A 80 -18.09 14.23 -7.32
N GLY A 81 -18.33 13.52 -8.42
CA GLY A 81 -19.57 12.73 -8.64
C GLY A 81 -20.70 13.46 -9.36
N SER A 82 -20.61 14.78 -9.54
CA SER A 82 -21.66 15.56 -10.20
C SER A 82 -21.93 15.14 -11.66
N ASP A 83 -20.90 14.64 -12.35
CA ASP A 83 -20.98 14.06 -13.69
C ASP A 83 -21.81 12.77 -13.74
N ALA A 84 -21.88 12.04 -12.63
CA ALA A 84 -22.71 10.85 -12.44
C ALA A 84 -24.04 11.14 -11.72
N GLY A 85 -24.32 12.40 -11.36
CA GLY A 85 -25.50 12.78 -10.59
C GLY A 85 -25.50 12.26 -9.15
N LEU A 86 -24.31 12.05 -8.58
CA LEU A 86 -24.08 11.57 -7.22
C LEU A 86 -23.25 12.58 -6.42
N ASP A 87 -23.23 12.42 -5.10
CA ASP A 87 -22.21 13.01 -4.24
C ASP A 87 -21.10 11.99 -4.04
N LEU A 88 -19.95 12.21 -4.67
CA LEU A 88 -18.71 11.46 -4.44
C LEU A 88 -17.62 12.36 -3.81
N SER A 89 -18.00 13.50 -3.21
CA SER A 89 -17.11 14.30 -2.37
C SER A 89 -16.79 13.58 -1.06
N GLY A 90 -15.64 13.90 -0.45
CA GLY A 90 -15.10 13.15 0.67
C GLY A 90 -13.99 12.19 0.23
N GLY A 91 -13.65 11.27 1.14
CA GLY A 91 -12.63 10.24 0.88
C GLY A 91 -11.22 10.79 0.99
N TYR A 92 -10.26 9.97 0.59
CA TYR A 92 -8.84 10.31 0.65
C TYR A 92 -8.27 10.45 -0.76
N TYR A 93 -7.37 11.43 -0.92
CA TYR A 93 -6.41 11.44 -2.01
C TYR A 93 -5.39 10.34 -1.81
N ASP A 94 -5.01 9.70 -2.90
CA ASP A 94 -4.31 8.42 -2.87
C ASP A 94 -2.85 8.54 -2.41
N ALA A 95 -2.13 9.52 -2.94
CA ALA A 95 -0.72 9.70 -2.66
C ALA A 95 -0.34 11.20 -2.56
N GLY A 96 0.67 11.65 -3.30
CA GLY A 96 1.06 13.05 -3.45
C GLY A 96 0.17 13.89 -4.36
N ASP A 97 -0.75 13.22 -5.07
CA ASP A 97 -1.68 13.75 -6.04
C ASP A 97 -3.09 14.00 -5.44
N TYR A 98 -4.08 14.22 -6.31
CA TYR A 98 -5.48 14.46 -5.94
C TYR A 98 -6.46 13.44 -6.54
N ILE A 99 -5.98 12.31 -7.05
CA ILE A 99 -6.85 11.22 -7.51
C ILE A 99 -7.46 10.47 -6.31
N LYS A 100 -8.61 9.83 -6.51
CA LYS A 100 -9.20 8.93 -5.51
C LYS A 100 -9.37 7.55 -6.11
N CYS A 101 -8.65 6.57 -5.58
CA CYS A 101 -8.60 5.21 -6.11
C CYS A 101 -9.20 4.21 -5.12
N THR A 102 -10.36 3.62 -5.46
CA THR A 102 -11.08 2.70 -4.57
C THR A 102 -10.30 1.40 -4.33
N TYR A 103 -9.54 0.92 -5.32
CA TYR A 103 -8.84 -0.36 -5.23
C TYR A 103 -7.72 -0.37 -4.16
N PRO A 104 -6.69 0.51 -4.22
CA PRO A 104 -5.67 0.61 -3.16
C PRO A 104 -6.24 1.14 -1.83
N LEU A 105 -7.25 2.02 -1.86
CA LEU A 105 -7.94 2.45 -0.65
C LEU A 105 -8.60 1.28 0.09
N SER A 106 -9.20 0.34 -0.65
CA SER A 106 -9.83 -0.85 -0.05
C SER A 106 -8.80 -1.73 0.66
N PHE A 107 -7.62 -1.95 0.05
CA PHE A 107 -6.53 -2.64 0.72
C PHE A 107 -6.08 -1.91 1.99
N THR A 108 -5.87 -0.60 1.90
CA THR A 108 -5.45 0.24 3.02
C THR A 108 -6.40 0.10 4.21
N ILE A 109 -7.70 0.27 3.99
CA ILE A 109 -8.71 0.21 5.05
C ILE A 109 -8.88 -1.21 5.60
N MET A 110 -8.82 -2.24 4.74
CA MET A 110 -8.78 -3.63 5.17
C MET A 110 -7.59 -3.88 6.11
N SER A 111 -6.39 -3.48 5.71
CA SER A 111 -5.14 -3.66 6.46
C SER A 111 -5.19 -2.97 7.82
N ILE A 112 -5.71 -1.73 7.87
CA ILE A 112 -5.88 -0.97 9.12
C ILE A 112 -6.91 -1.64 10.03
N CYS A 113 -8.08 -2.04 9.52
CA CYS A 113 -9.11 -2.69 10.34
C CYS A 113 -8.67 -4.07 10.84
N TRP A 114 -7.89 -4.81 10.04
CA TRP A 114 -7.21 -6.03 10.49
C TRP A 114 -6.19 -5.70 11.58
N GLY A 115 -5.40 -4.63 11.41
CA GLY A 115 -4.46 -4.08 12.40
C GLY A 115 -5.09 -3.76 13.74
N ALA A 116 -6.15 -2.96 13.73
CA ALA A 116 -6.89 -2.56 14.92
C ALA A 116 -7.65 -3.72 15.59
N SER A 117 -7.94 -4.80 14.84
CA SER A 117 -8.49 -6.03 15.41
C SER A 117 -7.44 -6.83 16.20
N ASP A 118 -6.18 -6.79 15.79
CA ASP A 118 -5.09 -7.51 16.47
C ASP A 118 -4.45 -6.67 17.59
N PHE A 119 -4.21 -5.37 17.34
CA PHE A 119 -3.40 -4.49 18.20
C PHE A 119 -4.11 -3.17 18.57
N GLY A 120 -5.43 -3.14 18.47
CA GLY A 120 -6.24 -1.96 18.79
C GLY A 120 -6.05 -1.36 20.19
N LYS A 121 -5.65 -2.15 21.20
CA LYS A 121 -5.29 -1.66 22.55
C LYS A 121 -4.14 -0.65 22.52
N GLY A 122 -3.27 -0.72 21.51
CA GLY A 122 -2.23 0.28 21.28
C GLY A 122 -2.81 1.67 21.04
N TYR A 123 -3.93 1.76 20.30
CA TYR A 123 -4.64 3.02 20.10
C TYR A 123 -5.28 3.51 21.40
N ASP A 124 -5.83 2.61 22.22
CA ASP A 124 -6.39 2.99 23.53
C ASP A 124 -5.31 3.54 24.46
N MET A 125 -4.17 2.85 24.54
CA MET A 125 -3.04 3.24 25.38
C MET A 125 -2.42 4.57 24.90
N ALA A 126 -2.31 4.80 23.60
CA ALA A 126 -1.80 6.05 23.01
C ALA A 126 -2.85 7.18 22.95
N ASN A 127 -4.07 6.95 23.44
CA ASN A 127 -5.19 7.89 23.35
C ASN A 127 -5.51 8.33 21.91
N GLN A 128 -5.42 7.39 20.97
CA GLN A 128 -5.63 7.59 19.53
C GLN A 128 -6.91 6.94 18.99
N THR A 129 -7.68 6.23 19.81
CA THR A 129 -8.89 5.50 19.36
C THR A 129 -9.93 6.40 18.70
N ALA A 130 -10.09 7.63 19.17
CA ALA A 130 -11.00 8.58 18.54
C ALA A 130 -10.54 9.01 17.14
N TYR A 131 -9.23 9.17 16.93
CA TYR A 131 -8.68 9.51 15.62
C TYR A 131 -8.67 8.31 14.67
N LEU A 132 -8.48 7.08 15.19
CA LEU A 132 -8.67 5.86 14.42
C LEU A 132 -10.12 5.76 13.90
N ASP A 133 -11.11 6.00 14.76
CA ASP A 133 -12.52 5.99 14.35
C ASP A 133 -12.84 7.08 13.32
N ASP A 134 -12.36 8.30 13.54
CA ASP A 134 -12.54 9.43 12.62
C ASP A 134 -11.94 9.14 11.23
N MET A 135 -10.74 8.55 11.22
CA MET A 135 -10.04 8.16 10.00
C MET A 135 -10.77 7.04 9.24
N LEU A 136 -11.18 5.98 9.94
CA LEU A 136 -11.90 4.87 9.33
C LEU A 136 -13.25 5.33 8.78
N ARG A 137 -14.02 6.13 9.53
CA ARG A 137 -15.32 6.64 9.07
C ARG A 137 -15.19 7.54 7.85
N TRP A 138 -14.16 8.40 7.80
CA TRP A 138 -13.94 9.26 6.64
C TRP A 138 -13.84 8.48 5.33
N SER A 139 -13.10 7.37 5.34
CA SER A 139 -12.97 6.50 4.16
C SER A 139 -14.20 5.63 3.94
N LEU A 140 -14.70 4.96 4.97
CA LEU A 140 -15.83 4.04 4.85
C LEU A 140 -17.12 4.76 4.42
N ASP A 141 -17.33 5.99 4.88
CA ASP A 141 -18.46 6.82 4.44
C ASP A 141 -18.34 7.19 2.97
N TRP A 142 -17.13 7.47 2.48
CA TRP A 142 -16.89 7.68 1.05
C TRP A 142 -17.06 6.41 0.22
N LEU A 143 -16.55 5.26 0.69
CA LEU A 143 -16.78 3.96 0.02
C LEU A 143 -18.27 3.60 -0.05
N MET A 144 -19.07 3.98 0.94
CA MET A 144 -20.52 3.83 0.90
C MET A 144 -21.17 4.74 -0.16
N LYS A 145 -20.70 5.97 -0.32
CA LYS A 145 -21.12 6.85 -1.44
C LYS A 145 -20.73 6.27 -2.79
N ALA A 146 -19.51 5.72 -2.90
CA ALA A 146 -19.00 5.07 -4.09
C ALA A 146 -19.72 3.75 -4.43
N HIS A 147 -20.44 3.14 -3.48
CA HIS A 147 -21.31 1.96 -3.69
C HIS A 147 -22.80 2.33 -3.56
N PRO A 148 -23.38 3.09 -4.52
CA PRO A 148 -24.75 3.59 -4.43
C PRO A 148 -25.83 2.52 -4.69
N GLN A 149 -25.47 1.40 -5.30
CA GLN A 149 -26.36 0.31 -5.68
C GLN A 149 -25.63 -1.04 -5.57
N PRO A 150 -26.33 -2.16 -5.31
CA PRO A 150 -25.69 -3.46 -5.03
C PRO A 150 -24.67 -3.95 -6.08
N ASN A 151 -24.85 -3.60 -7.35
CA ASN A 151 -23.99 -4.01 -8.46
C ASN A 151 -23.37 -2.79 -9.16
N THR A 152 -23.02 -1.73 -8.42
CA THR A 152 -22.35 -0.54 -8.95
C THR A 152 -21.36 0.00 -7.94
N LEU A 153 -20.09 0.09 -8.35
CA LEU A 153 -19.02 0.65 -7.53
C LEU A 153 -18.25 1.67 -8.36
N PHE A 154 -18.11 2.89 -7.84
CA PHE A 154 -17.18 3.88 -8.35
C PHE A 154 -15.77 3.52 -7.90
N VAL A 155 -14.89 3.34 -8.87
CA VAL A 155 -13.54 2.79 -8.67
C VAL A 155 -12.46 3.85 -8.75
N GLN A 156 -12.78 4.99 -9.38
CA GLN A 156 -11.87 6.13 -9.47
C GLN A 156 -12.65 7.44 -9.64
N VAL A 157 -12.14 8.51 -9.04
CA VAL A 157 -12.56 9.88 -9.36
C VAL A 157 -11.31 10.68 -9.73
N ALA A 158 -11.44 11.47 -10.79
CA ALA A 158 -10.37 12.17 -11.52
C ALA A 158 -9.59 11.31 -12.53
N ASN A 159 -9.02 11.99 -13.52
CA ASN A 159 -8.19 11.40 -14.57
C ASN A 159 -6.72 11.55 -14.17
N ALA A 160 -5.98 10.44 -14.16
CA ALA A 160 -4.60 10.38 -13.68
C ALA A 160 -3.68 11.34 -14.46
N ASP A 161 -3.66 11.30 -15.80
CA ASP A 161 -2.92 12.24 -16.64
C ASP A 161 -3.13 13.73 -16.26
N LEU A 162 -4.38 14.17 -16.09
CA LEU A 162 -4.69 15.56 -15.76
C LEU A 162 -4.26 15.93 -14.33
N ASP A 163 -4.46 15.00 -13.39
CA ASP A 163 -4.12 15.18 -11.98
C ASP A 163 -2.59 15.20 -11.79
N ASN A 164 -1.88 14.24 -12.39
CA ASN A 164 -0.41 14.13 -12.36
C ASN A 164 0.30 15.26 -13.12
N ALA A 165 -0.40 15.97 -14.01
CA ALA A 165 0.12 17.19 -14.66
C ALA A 165 -0.04 18.45 -13.79
N TYR A 166 -0.77 18.36 -12.68
CA TYR A 166 -0.98 19.45 -11.74
C TYR A 166 -0.01 19.37 -10.57
N TRP A 167 0.61 20.50 -10.26
CA TRP A 167 1.37 20.68 -9.04
C TRP A 167 0.85 21.92 -8.35
N GLY A 168 0.27 21.78 -7.16
CA GLY A 168 -0.35 22.89 -6.45
C GLY A 168 -1.08 22.45 -5.19
N GLY A 169 -1.52 23.43 -4.39
CA GLY A 169 -2.40 23.21 -3.24
C GLY A 169 -3.82 22.78 -3.64
N ASP A 170 -4.68 22.54 -2.65
CA ASP A 170 -5.98 21.90 -2.82
C ASP A 170 -7.13 22.83 -3.24
N LEU A 171 -6.86 24.11 -3.45
CA LEU A 171 -7.86 25.12 -3.83
C LEU A 171 -8.06 25.27 -5.35
N ASN A 172 -7.09 24.82 -6.16
CA ASN A 172 -7.10 25.01 -7.61
C ASN A 172 -6.92 23.69 -8.38
N ILE A 173 -7.34 22.57 -7.79
CA ILE A 173 -7.32 21.25 -8.42
C ILE A 173 -8.06 21.34 -9.78
N PRO A 174 -7.46 20.90 -10.90
CA PRO A 174 -8.07 21.03 -12.21
C PRO A 174 -9.37 20.25 -12.37
N GLU A 175 -10.27 20.82 -13.19
CA GLU A 175 -11.48 20.17 -13.68
C GLU A 175 -11.32 19.87 -15.19
N PRO A 176 -11.99 18.84 -15.74
CA PRO A 176 -12.96 17.97 -15.09
C PRO A 176 -12.33 16.85 -14.23
N ARG A 177 -13.00 16.47 -13.15
CA ARG A 177 -12.70 15.29 -12.32
C ARG A 177 -13.71 14.15 -12.55
N PRO A 178 -13.58 13.37 -13.64
CA PRO A 178 -14.56 12.36 -14.04
C PRO A 178 -14.70 11.21 -13.03
N SER A 179 -15.90 10.65 -12.93
CA SER A 179 -16.23 9.53 -12.04
C SER A 179 -16.33 8.22 -12.84
N TYR A 180 -15.49 7.24 -12.50
CA TYR A 180 -15.41 5.96 -13.19
C TYR A 180 -16.05 4.84 -12.36
N GLN A 181 -16.92 4.04 -12.98
CA GLN A 181 -17.64 2.96 -12.31
C GLN A 181 -17.49 1.60 -13.00
N ILE A 182 -17.52 0.54 -12.19
CA ILE A 182 -17.84 -0.82 -12.61
C ILE A 182 -19.30 -1.14 -12.28
N ASN A 183 -19.90 -2.05 -13.03
CA ASN A 183 -21.29 -2.48 -12.83
C ASN A 183 -21.53 -3.91 -13.30
N ASP A 184 -22.77 -4.40 -13.15
CA ASP A 184 -23.18 -5.77 -13.52
C ASP A 184 -22.77 -6.22 -14.93
N THR A 185 -22.76 -5.30 -15.90
CA THR A 185 -22.43 -5.59 -17.31
C THR A 185 -21.00 -5.25 -17.71
N ASN A 186 -20.34 -4.40 -16.93
CA ASN A 186 -18.93 -4.03 -17.07
C ASN A 186 -18.27 -4.18 -15.68
N PRO A 187 -18.02 -5.41 -15.22
CA PRO A 187 -17.63 -5.69 -13.84
C PRO A 187 -16.13 -5.50 -13.59
N GLY A 188 -15.78 -5.40 -12.31
CA GLY A 188 -14.41 -5.46 -11.79
C GLY A 188 -14.41 -6.30 -10.52
N THR A 189 -14.12 -7.59 -10.67
CA THR A 189 -14.22 -8.57 -9.59
C THR A 189 -13.23 -8.29 -8.47
N ASP A 190 -12.00 -7.93 -8.84
CA ASP A 190 -10.93 -7.45 -7.98
C ASP A 190 -11.37 -6.25 -7.12
N ALA A 191 -11.76 -5.13 -7.73
CA ALA A 191 -12.12 -3.91 -7.01
C ALA A 191 -13.37 -4.10 -6.12
N ALA A 192 -14.38 -4.84 -6.61
CA ALA A 192 -15.57 -5.15 -5.82
C ALA A 192 -15.26 -6.09 -4.64
N ALA A 193 -14.44 -7.12 -4.84
CA ALA A 193 -14.03 -8.03 -3.77
C ALA A 193 -13.11 -7.35 -2.76
N ALA A 194 -12.19 -6.49 -3.19
CA ALA A 194 -11.34 -5.69 -2.30
C ALA A 194 -12.19 -4.76 -1.41
N ALA A 195 -13.14 -4.03 -1.99
CA ALA A 195 -14.06 -3.19 -1.22
C ALA A 195 -14.92 -4.02 -0.25
N SER A 196 -15.37 -5.21 -0.66
CA SER A 196 -16.05 -6.15 0.23
C SER A 196 -15.17 -6.58 1.40
N ALA A 197 -13.90 -6.91 1.17
CA ALA A 197 -12.95 -7.28 2.22
C ALA A 197 -12.74 -6.13 3.21
N ALA A 198 -12.60 -4.89 2.74
CA ALA A 198 -12.50 -3.69 3.57
C ALA A 198 -13.72 -3.51 4.47
N PHE A 199 -14.92 -3.52 3.88
CA PHE A 199 -16.17 -3.42 4.65
C PHE A 199 -16.35 -4.56 5.65
N SER A 200 -15.95 -5.78 5.30
CA SER A 200 -16.03 -6.95 6.16
C SER A 200 -15.10 -6.84 7.37
N ALA A 201 -13.81 -6.52 7.12
CA ALA A 201 -12.81 -6.35 8.17
C ALA A 201 -13.23 -5.24 9.16
N CYS A 202 -13.71 -4.11 8.66
CA CYS A 202 -14.16 -3.02 9.51
C CYS A 202 -15.50 -3.32 10.19
N SER A 203 -16.44 -4.03 9.53
CA SER A 203 -17.66 -4.51 10.20
C SER A 203 -17.34 -5.40 11.39
N ALA A 204 -16.39 -6.34 11.22
CA ALA A 204 -15.94 -7.21 12.29
C ALA A 204 -15.32 -6.41 13.45
N LEU A 205 -14.48 -5.41 13.14
CA LEU A 205 -13.91 -4.50 14.14
C LEU A 205 -15.01 -3.75 14.93
N TYR A 206 -15.91 -3.03 14.24
CA TYR A 206 -16.96 -2.24 14.88
C TYR A 206 -17.99 -3.09 15.63
N ALA A 207 -18.19 -4.35 15.25
CA ALA A 207 -19.06 -5.27 15.98
C ALA A 207 -18.35 -6.02 17.10
N ASN A 208 -17.03 -5.82 17.27
CA ASN A 208 -16.18 -6.62 18.13
C ASN A 208 -16.31 -8.14 17.87
N ARG A 209 -16.50 -8.50 16.59
CA ARG A 209 -16.66 -9.88 16.08
C ARG A 209 -15.39 -10.49 15.50
N SER A 210 -14.31 -9.72 15.39
CA SER A 210 -13.02 -10.24 14.91
C SER A 210 -12.61 -11.49 15.69
N SER A 211 -11.91 -12.43 15.05
CA SER A 211 -11.44 -13.66 15.72
C SER A 211 -10.64 -13.38 16.99
N PRO A 212 -10.59 -14.31 17.97
CA PRO A 212 -9.66 -14.21 19.08
C PRO A 212 -8.24 -14.10 18.54
N SER A 213 -7.70 -12.89 18.58
CA SER A 213 -6.29 -12.65 18.35
C SER A 213 -5.55 -13.17 19.59
N PRO A 214 -4.41 -13.88 19.45
CA PRO A 214 -3.61 -14.32 20.61
C PRO A 214 -3.17 -13.14 21.51
N PHE A 215 -3.30 -11.90 21.02
CA PHE A 215 -2.99 -10.69 21.75
C PHE A 215 -4.15 -10.16 22.64
N ASP A 216 -5.41 -10.62 22.45
CA ASP A 216 -6.63 -10.11 23.13
C ASP A 216 -6.61 -8.58 23.34
N ALA A 217 -6.21 -7.86 22.30
CA ALA A 217 -5.82 -6.44 22.36
C ALA A 217 -6.60 -5.61 21.34
N ARG A 218 -7.92 -5.77 21.28
CA ARG A 218 -8.79 -5.03 20.34
C ARG A 218 -8.97 -3.58 20.75
N ALA A 219 -9.27 -2.72 19.78
CA ALA A 219 -9.58 -1.32 20.05
C ALA A 219 -10.91 -1.23 20.80
N SER A 220 -11.04 -0.23 21.69
CA SER A 220 -12.31 0.09 22.36
C SER A 220 -13.39 0.69 21.44
N LEU A 221 -13.37 0.32 20.16
CA LEU A 221 -14.21 0.84 19.09
C LEU A 221 -15.41 -0.08 18.84
N GLN A 222 -16.63 0.36 19.14
CA GLN A 222 -17.83 -0.45 18.93
C GLN A 222 -19.02 0.37 18.41
N ASN A 223 -19.66 -0.11 17.35
CA ASN A 223 -20.90 0.42 16.81
C ASN A 223 -21.65 -0.64 15.98
N ASN A 224 -22.56 -1.37 16.61
CA ASN A 224 -23.29 -2.44 15.93
C ASN A 224 -24.17 -1.95 14.77
N THR A 225 -24.72 -0.74 14.86
CA THR A 225 -25.52 -0.15 13.78
C THR A 225 -24.65 0.12 12.56
N TYR A 226 -23.54 0.82 12.75
CA TYR A 226 -22.58 1.09 11.67
C TYR A 226 -22.00 -0.20 11.12
N ALA A 227 -21.58 -1.14 11.98
CA ALA A 227 -21.10 -2.45 11.57
C ALA A 227 -22.10 -3.20 10.69
N SER A 228 -23.41 -3.10 10.96
CA SER A 228 -24.46 -3.75 10.16
C SER A 228 -24.63 -3.09 8.79
N ILE A 229 -24.44 -1.76 8.71
CA ILE A 229 -24.42 -1.02 7.44
C ILE A 229 -23.21 -1.47 6.62
N LEU A 230 -22.02 -1.49 7.20
CA LEU A 230 -20.79 -1.96 6.53
C LEU A 230 -20.96 -3.41 6.04
N LEU A 231 -21.52 -4.29 6.86
CA LEU A 231 -21.77 -5.69 6.46
C LEU A 231 -22.72 -5.79 5.26
N THR A 232 -23.74 -4.93 5.20
CA THR A 232 -24.67 -4.90 4.05
C THR A 232 -23.93 -4.53 2.76
N HIS A 233 -23.05 -3.52 2.80
CA HIS A 233 -22.22 -3.16 1.65
C HIS A 233 -21.27 -4.30 1.27
N ALA A 234 -20.64 -4.95 2.25
CA ALA A 234 -19.76 -6.11 2.01
C ALA A 234 -20.48 -7.25 1.29
N GLN A 235 -21.63 -7.69 1.81
CA GLN A 235 -22.42 -8.77 1.23
C GLN A 235 -22.85 -8.48 -0.21
N GLN A 236 -23.28 -7.24 -0.48
CA GLN A 236 -23.70 -6.83 -1.82
C GLN A 236 -22.52 -6.82 -2.80
N LEU A 237 -21.40 -6.21 -2.44
CA LEU A 237 -20.21 -6.15 -3.28
C LEU A 237 -19.60 -7.54 -3.53
N TYR A 238 -19.61 -8.43 -2.53
CA TYR A 238 -19.20 -9.80 -2.72
C TYR A 238 -20.10 -10.56 -3.69
N GLN A 239 -21.43 -10.43 -3.54
CA GLN A 239 -22.39 -11.02 -4.47
C GLN A 239 -22.21 -10.48 -5.89
N PHE A 240 -21.95 -9.18 -6.04
CA PHE A 240 -21.63 -8.56 -7.32
C PHE A 240 -20.34 -9.13 -7.91
N ALA A 241 -19.25 -9.21 -7.13
CA ALA A 241 -17.97 -9.77 -7.57
C ALA A 241 -18.09 -11.23 -8.05
N GLN A 242 -18.93 -12.04 -7.40
CA GLN A 242 -19.17 -13.44 -7.76
C GLN A 242 -20.09 -13.60 -8.99
N ASN A 243 -21.14 -12.78 -9.09
CA ASN A 243 -22.31 -13.09 -9.92
C ASN A 243 -22.62 -12.05 -11.00
N ALA A 244 -21.73 -11.09 -11.25
CA ALA A 244 -21.92 -10.11 -12.32
C ALA A 244 -22.26 -10.79 -13.65
N SER A 245 -23.30 -10.31 -14.34
CA SER A 245 -23.72 -10.86 -15.64
C SER A 245 -22.62 -10.76 -16.71
N GLY A 246 -21.72 -9.77 -16.59
CA GLY A 246 -20.54 -9.60 -17.44
C GLY A 246 -19.43 -10.64 -17.21
N GLY A 247 -19.53 -11.47 -16.17
CA GLY A 247 -18.52 -12.45 -15.79
C GLY A 247 -17.45 -11.89 -14.86
N GLN A 248 -16.52 -12.75 -14.42
CA GLN A 248 -15.42 -12.34 -13.54
C GLN A 248 -14.23 -11.82 -14.36
N MET A 249 -13.78 -10.60 -14.08
CA MET A 249 -12.65 -9.96 -14.75
C MET A 249 -12.05 -8.88 -13.87
N THR A 250 -10.84 -8.43 -14.21
CA THR A 250 -10.22 -7.29 -13.55
C THR A 250 -10.89 -5.98 -13.95
N TYR A 251 -10.96 -5.01 -13.04
CA TYR A 251 -11.73 -3.78 -13.22
C TYR A 251 -11.24 -2.92 -14.39
N GLN A 252 -9.94 -2.93 -14.69
CA GLN A 252 -9.40 -2.25 -15.86
C GLN A 252 -9.82 -2.89 -17.19
N THR A 253 -10.25 -4.17 -17.19
CA THR A 253 -10.82 -4.77 -18.41
C THR A 253 -12.13 -4.06 -18.79
N SER A 254 -12.90 -3.64 -17.79
CA SER A 254 -14.15 -2.88 -17.98
C SER A 254 -13.93 -1.39 -18.13
N VAL A 255 -12.94 -0.84 -17.43
CA VAL A 255 -12.66 0.61 -17.41
C VAL A 255 -11.17 0.86 -17.66
N PRO A 256 -10.66 0.75 -18.91
CA PRO A 256 -9.22 0.72 -19.18
C PRO A 256 -8.38 1.88 -18.63
N VAL A 257 -8.95 3.08 -18.49
CA VAL A 257 -8.23 4.27 -18.01
C VAL A 257 -7.74 4.16 -16.56
N VAL A 258 -8.38 3.32 -15.73
CA VAL A 258 -7.99 3.18 -14.32
C VAL A 258 -6.68 2.41 -14.13
N ALA A 259 -6.24 1.65 -15.15
CA ALA A 259 -4.98 0.92 -15.11
C ALA A 259 -3.75 1.83 -15.13
N GLU A 260 -3.91 3.10 -15.51
CA GLU A 260 -2.82 4.07 -15.48
C GLU A 260 -2.38 4.37 -14.04
N ALA A 261 -3.32 4.39 -13.09
CA ALA A 261 -3.02 4.59 -11.67
C ALA A 261 -2.72 3.26 -10.97
N TYR A 262 -3.63 2.27 -11.07
CA TYR A 262 -3.53 1.03 -10.29
C TYR A 262 -3.98 -0.20 -11.08
N ALA A 263 -3.20 -0.68 -12.03
CA ALA A 263 -3.54 -1.91 -12.76
C ALA A 263 -3.57 -3.14 -11.83
N SER A 264 -4.67 -3.91 -11.85
CA SER A 264 -4.75 -5.18 -11.11
C SER A 264 -4.08 -6.32 -11.88
N SER A 265 -3.27 -7.16 -11.20
CA SER A 265 -2.74 -8.39 -11.79
C SER A 265 -3.73 -9.56 -11.76
N SER A 266 -4.67 -9.57 -10.82
CA SER A 266 -5.56 -10.69 -10.52
C SER A 266 -6.82 -10.24 -9.76
N TYR A 267 -7.88 -11.04 -9.82
CA TYR A 267 -9.06 -10.92 -8.95
C TYR A 267 -9.22 -12.11 -7.99
N GLN A 268 -8.35 -13.11 -8.11
CA GLN A 268 -8.53 -14.44 -7.52
C GLN A 268 -8.29 -14.43 -6.01
N ASP A 269 -7.24 -13.72 -5.61
CA ASP A 269 -6.83 -13.50 -4.25
C ASP A 269 -7.73 -12.49 -3.53
N GLU A 270 -8.25 -11.46 -4.21
CA GLU A 270 -9.28 -10.55 -3.67
C GLU A 270 -10.56 -11.33 -3.36
N LEU A 271 -11.01 -12.17 -4.29
CA LEU A 271 -12.24 -12.94 -4.10
C LEU A 271 -12.10 -13.95 -2.96
N THR A 272 -10.92 -14.53 -2.80
CA THR A 272 -10.60 -15.43 -1.69
C THR A 272 -10.53 -14.67 -0.37
N LEU A 273 -9.88 -13.50 -0.34
CA LEU A 273 -9.77 -12.66 0.84
C LEU A 273 -11.12 -12.10 1.29
N ALA A 274 -11.96 -11.66 0.35
CA ALA A 274 -13.30 -11.16 0.61
C ALA A 274 -14.20 -12.24 1.24
N ALA A 275 -14.15 -13.46 0.70
CA ALA A 275 -14.86 -14.62 1.27
C ALA A 275 -14.43 -14.86 2.72
N LEU A 276 -13.12 -14.79 2.98
CA LEU A 276 -12.54 -15.10 4.27
C LEU A 276 -12.83 -14.02 5.33
N PHE A 277 -12.77 -12.74 4.97
CA PHE A 277 -13.20 -11.68 5.89
C PHE A 277 -14.71 -11.66 6.11
N LEU A 278 -15.53 -11.97 5.10
CA LEU A 278 -16.97 -12.15 5.30
C LEU A 278 -17.25 -13.33 6.24
N ALA A 279 -16.52 -14.45 6.09
CA ALA A 279 -16.62 -15.58 7.02
C ALA A 279 -16.37 -15.13 8.47
N SER A 280 -15.34 -14.32 8.69
CA SER A 280 -15.05 -13.71 10.00
C SER A 280 -16.18 -12.78 10.48
N ALA A 281 -16.64 -11.86 9.63
CA ALA A 281 -17.65 -10.87 9.99
C ALA A 281 -19.04 -11.48 10.30
N GLU A 282 -19.38 -12.59 9.65
CA GLU A 282 -20.65 -13.32 9.81
C GLU A 282 -20.55 -14.54 10.73
N ASN A 283 -19.34 -14.93 11.15
CA ASN A 283 -19.07 -16.20 11.82
C ASN A 283 -19.62 -17.40 11.01
N SER A 284 -19.32 -17.42 9.71
CA SER A 284 -19.85 -18.38 8.72
C SER A 284 -18.81 -19.41 8.29
N THR A 285 -19.05 -20.67 8.64
CA THR A 285 -18.22 -21.81 8.20
C THR A 285 -18.32 -22.05 6.68
N ASP A 286 -19.49 -21.78 6.09
CA ASP A 286 -19.72 -21.98 4.65
C ASP A 286 -18.87 -21.01 3.81
N LEU A 287 -18.77 -19.75 4.24
CA LEU A 287 -17.92 -18.75 3.59
C LEU A 287 -16.42 -19.07 3.78
N TYR A 288 -16.06 -19.62 4.94
CA TYR A 288 -14.70 -20.10 5.18
C TYR A 288 -14.35 -21.25 4.22
N GLU A 289 -15.21 -22.27 4.11
CA GLU A 289 -15.03 -23.39 3.17
C GLU A 289 -15.02 -22.92 1.71
N GLN A 290 -15.81 -21.91 1.37
CA GLN A 290 -15.79 -21.27 0.06
C GLN A 290 -14.44 -20.60 -0.22
N ALA A 291 -13.89 -19.87 0.75
CA ALA A 291 -12.56 -19.28 0.65
C ALA A 291 -11.49 -20.36 0.44
N GLU A 292 -11.50 -21.46 1.22
CA GLU A 292 -10.57 -22.57 1.00
C GLU A 292 -10.74 -23.20 -0.41
N GLY A 293 -11.98 -23.29 -0.88
CA GLY A 293 -12.31 -23.74 -2.23
C GLY A 293 -11.72 -22.84 -3.30
N TYR A 294 -11.79 -21.52 -3.13
CA TYR A 294 -11.16 -20.55 -4.03
C TYR A 294 -9.64 -20.64 -3.99
N TYR A 295 -9.04 -20.71 -2.79
CA TYR A 295 -7.60 -20.89 -2.63
C TYR A 295 -7.07 -22.08 -3.46
N LYS A 296 -7.75 -23.22 -3.38
CA LYS A 296 -7.44 -24.44 -4.15
C LYS A 296 -7.75 -24.28 -5.65
N LYS A 297 -8.91 -23.74 -6.00
CA LYS A 297 -9.36 -23.56 -7.39
C LYS A 297 -8.41 -22.69 -8.19
N PHE A 298 -7.93 -21.62 -7.57
CA PHE A 298 -7.07 -20.62 -8.19
C PHE A 298 -5.58 -20.96 -8.10
N GLY A 299 -5.21 -21.99 -7.33
CA GLY A 299 -3.82 -22.43 -7.23
C GLY A 299 -2.94 -21.41 -6.50
N LEU A 300 -3.47 -20.78 -5.44
CA LEU A 300 -2.77 -19.73 -4.69
C LEU A 300 -1.67 -20.27 -3.75
N SER A 301 -1.54 -21.60 -3.65
CA SER A 301 -0.56 -22.22 -2.77
C SER A 301 0.87 -22.08 -3.28
N GLY A 302 1.80 -21.81 -2.37
CA GLY A 302 3.23 -21.66 -2.66
C GLY A 302 3.60 -20.35 -3.33
N TYR A 303 2.71 -19.36 -3.36
CA TYR A 303 3.03 -18.01 -3.81
C TYR A 303 4.04 -17.36 -2.85
N ASP A 304 5.12 -16.81 -3.41
CA ASP A 304 6.29 -16.29 -2.69
C ASP A 304 6.56 -14.80 -2.95
N GLY A 305 5.63 -14.10 -3.61
CA GLY A 305 5.69 -12.68 -3.91
C GLY A 305 5.28 -11.75 -2.75
N VAL A 306 5.07 -10.48 -3.06
CA VAL A 306 4.78 -9.41 -2.08
C VAL A 306 3.31 -9.43 -1.64
N PHE A 307 3.05 -9.06 -0.39
CA PHE A 307 1.73 -8.65 0.08
C PHE A 307 1.58 -7.14 -0.03
N ASN A 308 0.67 -6.67 -0.88
CA ASN A 308 0.44 -5.24 -1.13
C ASN A 308 -0.99 -4.97 -1.63
N TRP A 309 -1.25 -3.76 -2.13
CA TRP A 309 -2.54 -3.36 -2.66
C TRP A 309 -3.01 -4.19 -3.85
N ASP A 310 -2.12 -4.89 -4.56
CA ASP A 310 -2.44 -5.74 -5.70
C ASP A 310 -2.49 -7.23 -5.32
N SER A 311 -1.51 -7.75 -4.56
CA SER A 311 -1.45 -9.18 -4.21
C SER A 311 -1.73 -9.44 -2.73
N LYS A 312 -2.75 -10.25 -2.45
CA LYS A 312 -3.25 -10.56 -1.09
C LYS A 312 -2.84 -11.95 -0.63
N THR A 313 -2.31 -12.76 -1.55
CA THR A 313 -2.03 -14.19 -1.35
C THR A 313 -1.21 -14.48 -0.09
N PRO A 314 -0.10 -13.78 0.21
CA PRO A 314 0.67 -14.07 1.43
C PRO A 314 -0.12 -13.83 2.72
N GLY A 315 -1.07 -12.89 2.71
CA GLY A 315 -1.95 -12.61 3.85
C GLY A 315 -3.04 -13.68 4.06
N LEU A 316 -3.40 -14.46 3.03
CA LEU A 316 -4.47 -15.47 3.12
C LEU A 316 -4.14 -16.55 4.12
N ALA A 317 -2.95 -17.15 4.07
CA ALA A 317 -2.54 -18.22 4.98
C ALA A 317 -2.49 -17.73 6.45
N VAL A 318 -2.11 -16.47 6.68
CA VAL A 318 -2.13 -15.84 8.01
C VAL A 318 -3.57 -15.73 8.51
N LEU A 319 -4.48 -15.19 7.70
CA LEU A 319 -5.87 -15.02 8.10
C LEU A 319 -6.58 -16.37 8.27
N PHE A 320 -6.35 -17.35 7.38
CA PHE A 320 -6.86 -18.71 7.56
C PHE A 320 -6.38 -19.32 8.88
N SER A 321 -5.09 -19.18 9.22
CA SER A 321 -4.55 -19.65 10.50
C SER A 321 -5.24 -18.96 11.70
N GLN A 322 -5.46 -17.64 11.63
CA GLN A 322 -6.16 -16.90 12.68
C GLN A 322 -7.61 -17.38 12.86
N LEU A 323 -8.36 -17.57 11.76
CA LEU A 323 -9.75 -18.02 11.82
C LEU A 323 -9.88 -19.52 12.19
N ALA A 324 -8.92 -20.35 11.80
CA ALA A 324 -8.84 -21.75 12.21
C ALA A 324 -8.54 -21.87 13.71
N GLN A 325 -7.60 -21.08 14.22
CA GLN A 325 -7.31 -21.00 15.66
C GLN A 325 -8.52 -20.53 16.48
N ALA A 326 -9.37 -19.67 15.88
CA ALA A 326 -10.63 -19.21 16.44
C ALA A 326 -11.76 -20.26 16.42
N GLY A 327 -11.54 -21.40 15.75
CA GLY A 327 -12.52 -22.48 15.62
C GLY A 327 -13.55 -22.26 14.50
N LEU A 328 -13.32 -21.34 13.56
CA LEU A 328 -14.24 -21.08 12.45
C LEU A 328 -14.16 -22.16 11.35
N GLY A 329 -13.03 -22.83 11.19
CA GLY A 329 -12.91 -23.93 10.23
C GLY A 329 -11.47 -24.26 9.85
N GLY A 330 -11.31 -25.24 8.96
CA GLY A 330 -10.04 -25.55 8.30
C GLY A 330 -9.05 -26.37 9.11
N ASP A 331 -7.98 -26.77 8.42
CA ASP A 331 -6.85 -27.49 9.01
C ASP A 331 -5.77 -26.48 9.43
N MET A 332 -5.72 -26.18 10.74
CA MET A 332 -4.74 -25.25 11.30
C MET A 332 -3.31 -25.64 10.93
N SER A 333 -2.97 -26.93 10.94
CA SER A 333 -1.61 -27.38 10.62
C SER A 333 -1.26 -27.17 9.15
N MET A 334 -2.23 -27.29 8.25
CA MET A 334 -2.05 -26.96 6.84
C MET A 334 -1.80 -25.45 6.63
N TRP A 335 -2.62 -24.60 7.26
CA TRP A 335 -2.47 -23.15 7.13
C TRP A 335 -1.20 -22.62 7.78
N GLN A 336 -0.79 -23.20 8.92
CA GLN A 336 0.50 -22.94 9.53
C GLN A 336 1.66 -23.34 8.61
N ALA A 337 1.59 -24.52 7.99
CA ALA A 337 2.64 -24.97 7.07
C ALA A 337 2.78 -24.03 5.86
N GLU A 338 1.67 -23.56 5.32
CA GLU A 338 1.64 -22.62 4.20
C GLU A 338 2.25 -21.26 4.58
N ALA A 339 1.78 -20.65 5.68
CA ALA A 339 2.30 -19.38 6.16
C ALA A 339 3.78 -19.47 6.55
N GLU A 340 4.18 -20.55 7.20
CA GLU A 340 5.57 -20.76 7.59
C GLU A 340 6.48 -21.02 6.41
N SER A 341 6.01 -21.67 5.34
CA SER A 341 6.82 -21.82 4.12
C SER A 341 7.21 -20.44 3.58
N TYR A 342 6.23 -19.54 3.45
CA TYR A 342 6.45 -18.17 2.99
C TYR A 342 7.40 -17.39 3.90
N PHE A 343 7.16 -17.40 5.21
CA PHE A 343 7.99 -16.65 6.16
C PHE A 343 9.38 -17.25 6.35
N ASP A 344 9.53 -18.57 6.30
CA ASP A 344 10.83 -19.22 6.35
C ASP A 344 11.65 -18.85 5.12
N ASP A 345 11.04 -18.69 3.94
CA ASP A 345 11.75 -18.27 2.73
C ASP A 345 12.23 -16.81 2.81
N ILE A 346 11.44 -15.91 3.39
CA ILE A 346 11.88 -14.53 3.67
C ILE A 346 13.03 -14.52 4.69
N VAL A 347 12.83 -15.12 5.86
CA VAL A 347 13.78 -15.06 6.98
C VAL A 347 15.10 -15.78 6.64
N ASN A 348 15.02 -16.90 5.91
CA ASN A 348 16.19 -17.66 5.49
C ASN A 348 16.75 -17.24 4.13
N LYS A 349 16.16 -16.23 3.47
CA LYS A 349 16.62 -15.67 2.19
C LYS A 349 16.66 -16.73 1.07
N LYS A 350 15.57 -17.48 0.95
CA LYS A 350 15.38 -18.56 -0.03
C LYS A 350 14.28 -18.27 -1.05
N GLY A 351 13.45 -17.26 -0.81
CA GLY A 351 12.43 -16.78 -1.74
C GLY A 351 13.01 -15.80 -2.79
N PRO A 352 12.13 -15.15 -3.56
CA PRO A 352 12.52 -14.19 -4.60
C PRO A 352 13.04 -12.86 -4.02
N GLY A 353 12.65 -12.52 -2.78
CA GLY A 353 13.19 -11.35 -2.07
C GLY A 353 14.59 -11.59 -1.49
N PHE A 354 15.40 -10.54 -1.45
CA PHE A 354 16.72 -10.54 -0.82
C PHE A 354 16.89 -9.36 0.15
N LEU A 355 18.03 -9.30 0.86
CA LEU A 355 18.36 -8.15 1.69
C LEU A 355 19.40 -7.27 0.99
N THR A 356 19.14 -5.96 0.92
CA THR A 356 20.16 -4.97 0.56
C THR A 356 21.35 -5.04 1.51
N ASN A 357 22.45 -4.33 1.19
CA ASN A 357 23.62 -4.29 2.06
C ASN A 357 23.30 -3.68 3.45
N GLY A 358 22.37 -2.73 3.50
CA GLY A 358 21.84 -2.12 4.71
C GLY A 358 20.82 -2.98 5.44
N GLY A 359 20.30 -4.05 4.82
CA GLY A 359 19.41 -5.02 5.45
C GLY A 359 17.92 -4.80 5.18
N LEU A 360 17.55 -3.98 4.20
CA LEU A 360 16.17 -3.83 3.72
C LEU A 360 15.75 -5.04 2.90
N LEU A 361 14.56 -5.57 3.14
CA LEU A 361 13.93 -6.58 2.30
C LEU A 361 13.54 -5.96 0.96
N TRP A 362 14.12 -6.48 -0.12
CA TRP A 362 13.96 -6.01 -1.47
C TRP A 362 13.35 -7.11 -2.35
N TYR A 363 12.36 -6.73 -3.17
CA TYR A 363 11.75 -7.57 -4.19
C TYR A 363 11.86 -6.87 -5.54
N ASP A 364 12.57 -7.49 -6.49
CA ASP A 364 12.65 -6.97 -7.86
C ASP A 364 11.25 -6.88 -8.48
N GLY A 365 10.94 -5.73 -9.05
CA GLY A 365 9.64 -5.37 -9.66
C GLY A 365 8.67 -4.66 -8.71
N ASP A 366 8.79 -4.84 -7.40
CA ASP A 366 7.92 -4.17 -6.40
C ASP A 366 8.68 -3.09 -5.62
N SER A 367 9.90 -3.39 -5.18
CA SER A 367 10.73 -2.45 -4.43
C SER A 367 11.34 -1.36 -5.30
N ASP A 368 11.34 -1.52 -6.63
CA ASP A 368 11.85 -0.53 -7.58
C ASP A 368 11.03 0.77 -7.58
N ASP A 369 9.76 0.73 -7.18
CA ASP A 369 8.86 1.89 -7.12
C ASP A 369 8.53 2.31 -5.67
N ALA A 370 8.74 1.42 -4.68
CA ALA A 370 8.28 1.60 -3.31
C ALA A 370 9.00 0.68 -2.29
N SER A 371 10.31 0.80 -2.13
CA SER A 371 11.13 -0.21 -1.42
C SER A 371 10.71 -0.51 0.03
N LEU A 372 10.12 0.44 0.76
CA LEU A 372 9.62 0.22 2.12
C LEU A 372 8.28 -0.52 2.18
N ASN A 373 7.48 -0.48 1.11
CA ASN A 373 6.15 -1.08 1.11
C ASN A 373 6.20 -2.61 1.27
N PRO A 374 6.95 -3.37 0.46
CA PRO A 374 7.10 -4.81 0.66
C PRO A 374 7.68 -5.16 2.05
N ALA A 375 8.68 -4.41 2.49
CA ALA A 375 9.38 -4.66 3.76
C ALA A 375 8.47 -4.46 4.98
N LEU A 376 7.70 -3.37 5.02
CA LEU A 376 6.78 -3.08 6.13
C LEU A 376 5.54 -3.98 6.11
N ASN A 377 5.03 -4.34 4.94
CA ASN A 377 3.94 -5.31 4.82
C ASN A 377 4.38 -6.71 5.29
N ALA A 378 5.59 -7.16 4.91
CA ALA A 378 6.15 -8.42 5.39
C ALA A 378 6.37 -8.39 6.92
N ALA A 379 6.92 -7.29 7.45
CA ALA A 379 7.10 -7.11 8.90
C ALA A 379 5.77 -7.15 9.66
N MET A 380 4.73 -6.51 9.13
CA MET A 380 3.38 -6.56 9.68
C MET A 380 2.84 -7.99 9.72
N LEU A 381 2.93 -8.74 8.61
CA LEU A 381 2.42 -10.12 8.54
C LEU A 381 3.20 -11.08 9.46
N LEU A 382 4.54 -11.00 9.48
CA LEU A 382 5.40 -11.79 10.37
C LEU A 382 5.02 -11.57 11.84
N THR A 383 4.83 -10.31 12.23
CA THR A 383 4.39 -9.93 13.58
C THR A 383 3.03 -10.53 13.93
N ARG A 384 2.05 -10.48 13.02
CA ARG A 384 0.70 -11.06 13.25
C ARG A 384 0.75 -12.57 13.37
N TYR A 385 1.57 -13.22 12.55
CA TYR A 385 1.67 -14.67 12.51
C TYR A 385 2.51 -15.26 13.64
N ALA A 386 3.50 -14.53 14.16
CA ALA A 386 4.47 -15.05 15.15
C ALA A 386 3.86 -15.82 16.34
N PRO A 387 2.71 -15.43 16.94
CA PRO A 387 2.10 -16.20 18.04
C PRO A 387 1.39 -17.48 17.58
N LEU A 388 1.13 -17.64 16.29
CA LEU A 388 0.57 -18.84 15.67
C LEU A 388 1.67 -19.78 15.16
N ALA A 389 2.94 -19.42 15.25
CA ALA A 389 4.04 -20.25 14.77
C ALA A 389 4.13 -21.59 15.53
N THR A 390 4.52 -22.64 14.82
CA THR A 390 4.63 -24.02 15.33
C THR A 390 5.74 -24.23 16.34
N SER A 391 6.68 -23.27 16.49
CA SER A 391 7.77 -23.34 17.44
C SER A 391 8.23 -21.95 17.94
N SER A 392 8.80 -21.93 19.14
CA SER A 392 9.38 -20.70 19.74
C SER A 392 10.54 -20.13 18.93
N ASP A 393 11.29 -20.97 18.23
CA ASP A 393 12.42 -20.55 17.38
C ASP A 393 11.90 -19.77 16.18
N LYS A 394 10.81 -20.25 15.54
CA LYS A 394 10.13 -19.52 14.47
C LYS A 394 9.53 -18.21 14.97
N THR A 395 8.80 -18.22 16.08
CA THR A 395 8.29 -16.98 16.72
C THR A 395 9.40 -15.95 16.89
N THR A 396 10.55 -16.37 17.44
CA THR A 396 11.69 -15.49 17.68
C THR A 396 12.30 -14.99 16.37
N ALA A 397 12.49 -15.87 15.38
CA ALA A 397 13.06 -15.51 14.09
C ALA A 397 12.18 -14.50 13.33
N TYR A 398 10.87 -14.73 13.32
CA TYR A 398 9.90 -13.86 12.65
C TYR A 398 9.83 -12.48 13.30
N LEU A 399 9.75 -12.40 14.62
CA LEU A 399 9.76 -11.12 15.34
C LEU A 399 11.08 -10.37 15.17
N ASN A 400 12.22 -11.07 15.16
CA ASN A 400 13.52 -10.44 14.94
C ASN A 400 13.65 -9.87 13.51
N PHE A 401 13.16 -10.60 12.51
CA PHE A 401 13.15 -10.13 11.13
C PHE A 401 12.20 -8.93 10.97
N ALA A 402 10.96 -9.04 11.47
CA ALA A 402 10.02 -7.92 11.46
C ALA A 402 10.63 -6.67 12.11
N LYS A 403 11.25 -6.83 13.29
CA LYS A 403 11.94 -5.74 13.99
C LYS A 403 13.08 -5.14 13.15
N SER A 404 13.85 -5.94 12.41
CA SER A 404 14.95 -5.39 11.60
C SER A 404 14.44 -4.48 10.48
N GLN A 405 13.32 -4.82 9.85
CA GLN A 405 12.70 -3.99 8.81
C GLN A 405 12.10 -2.71 9.40
N VAL A 406 11.45 -2.80 10.56
CA VAL A 406 10.93 -1.62 11.28
C VAL A 406 12.08 -0.71 11.73
N ASP A 407 13.14 -1.27 12.30
CA ASP A 407 14.32 -0.49 12.68
C ASP A 407 14.94 0.18 11.45
N TYR A 408 15.02 -0.50 10.30
CA TYR A 408 15.54 0.06 9.04
C TYR A 408 14.70 1.27 8.61
N ALA A 409 13.37 1.11 8.53
CA ALA A 409 12.45 2.20 8.16
C ALA A 409 12.54 3.39 9.13
N LEU A 410 12.82 3.11 10.42
CA LEU A 410 12.97 4.11 11.48
C LEU A 410 14.41 4.56 11.70
N GLY A 411 15.28 4.40 10.70
CA GLY A 411 16.57 5.07 10.62
C GLY A 411 17.80 4.23 10.96
N LYS A 412 17.64 2.94 11.25
CA LYS A 412 18.76 1.97 11.37
C LYS A 412 19.18 1.50 9.98
N ASN A 413 19.55 2.44 9.15
CA ASN A 413 19.93 2.24 7.76
C ASN A 413 21.21 3.03 7.43
N PRO A 414 21.86 2.76 6.29
CA PRO A 414 23.09 3.46 5.90
C PRO A 414 22.96 4.99 5.79
N MET A 415 21.74 5.51 5.59
CA MET A 415 21.48 6.95 5.47
C MET A 415 21.29 7.63 6.83
N SER A 416 21.16 6.89 7.94
CA SER A 416 20.76 7.44 9.24
C SER A 416 19.47 8.29 9.15
N ALA A 417 18.56 7.91 8.27
CA ALA A 417 17.35 8.66 7.96
C ALA A 417 16.11 7.82 8.28
N PRO A 418 15.24 8.24 9.22
CA PRO A 418 13.95 7.61 9.40
C PRO A 418 13.01 8.05 8.28
N TYR A 419 12.54 7.10 7.48
CA TYR A 419 11.70 7.33 6.30
C TYR A 419 10.22 7.59 6.64
N VAL A 420 9.97 8.18 7.81
CA VAL A 420 8.67 8.67 8.25
C VAL A 420 8.78 10.17 8.45
N VAL A 421 8.08 10.95 7.65
CA VAL A 421 8.15 12.42 7.60
C VAL A 421 7.83 13.02 8.97
N GLY A 422 8.68 13.93 9.41
CA GLY A 422 8.54 14.66 10.68
C GLY A 422 8.77 13.83 11.95
N SER A 423 9.27 12.58 11.84
CA SER A 423 9.57 11.75 13.01
C SER A 423 10.91 12.11 13.68
N ASN A 424 11.87 12.68 12.95
CA ASN A 424 13.18 13.12 13.44
C ASN A 424 13.71 14.25 12.52
N PRO A 425 14.68 15.10 12.94
CA PRO A 425 15.24 16.12 12.05
C PRO A 425 15.97 15.58 10.80
N ASN A 426 16.24 14.27 10.73
CA ASN A 426 16.81 13.60 9.55
C ASN A 426 15.76 12.91 8.67
N SER A 427 14.47 12.99 9.02
CA SER A 427 13.39 12.49 8.18
C SER A 427 13.35 13.23 6.83
N PRO A 428 12.77 12.63 5.77
CA PRO A 428 12.53 13.32 4.51
C PRO A 428 11.82 14.66 4.73
N SER A 429 12.32 15.68 4.03
CA SER A 429 11.81 17.05 4.09
C SER A 429 11.12 17.48 2.81
N ASN A 430 11.25 16.70 1.74
CA ASN A 430 10.64 16.92 0.44
C ASN A 430 9.94 15.66 -0.10
N PRO A 431 8.95 15.09 0.62
CA PRO A 431 8.08 14.09 0.01
C PRO A 431 7.46 14.61 -1.29
N HIS A 432 7.25 13.74 -2.29
CA HIS A 432 6.50 14.06 -3.50
C HIS A 432 5.03 14.29 -3.13
N SER A 433 4.67 15.51 -2.73
CA SER A 433 3.32 15.84 -2.28
C SER A 433 2.92 17.24 -2.73
N ALA A 434 2.06 17.34 -3.74
CA ALA A 434 1.61 18.62 -4.29
C ALA A 434 0.96 19.50 -3.21
N MET A 435 0.13 18.87 -2.36
CA MET A 435 -0.62 19.53 -1.29
C MET A 435 0.25 20.12 -0.17
N ALA A 436 1.39 19.50 0.14
CA ALA A 436 2.30 19.98 1.18
C ALA A 436 3.31 21.02 0.64
N SER A 437 3.51 21.04 -0.69
CA SER A 437 4.63 21.75 -1.32
C SER A 437 4.60 23.25 -1.10
N GLY A 438 3.41 23.86 -1.15
CA GLY A 438 3.24 25.31 -1.21
C GLY A 438 3.71 25.96 -2.53
N GLY A 439 4.10 25.16 -3.52
CA GLY A 439 4.36 25.59 -4.89
C GLY A 439 3.14 25.38 -5.79
N ASP A 440 3.19 25.87 -7.03
CA ASP A 440 2.12 25.78 -8.02
C ASP A 440 2.62 25.52 -9.46
N ASP A 441 3.89 25.13 -9.61
CA ASP A 441 4.54 24.91 -10.91
C ASP A 441 5.28 23.55 -10.92
N ILE A 442 4.74 22.60 -11.68
CA ILE A 442 5.32 21.26 -11.86
C ILE A 442 6.72 21.31 -12.48
N GLY A 443 7.01 22.31 -13.32
CA GLY A 443 8.33 22.53 -13.90
C GLY A 443 9.38 23.04 -12.90
N ALA A 444 8.93 23.50 -11.74
CA ALA A 444 9.76 24.00 -10.64
C ALA A 444 9.57 23.19 -9.34
N ILE A 445 9.10 21.95 -9.45
CA ILE A 445 8.79 21.05 -8.33
C ILE A 445 9.90 20.97 -7.27
N ASN A 446 11.17 21.01 -7.64
CA ASN A 446 12.30 20.91 -6.69
C ASN A 446 12.81 22.26 -6.15
N THR A 447 12.34 23.39 -6.70
CA THR A 447 12.98 24.70 -6.48
C THR A 447 12.03 25.80 -6.02
N SER A 448 10.72 25.64 -6.21
CA SER A 448 9.73 26.67 -5.90
C SER A 448 8.52 26.12 -5.13
N PRO A 449 8.54 26.17 -3.79
CA PRO A 449 9.69 26.44 -2.93
C PRO A 449 10.65 25.25 -2.84
N GLU A 450 11.92 25.53 -2.50
CA GLU A 450 13.01 24.53 -2.36
C GLU A 450 12.74 23.50 -1.25
N GLN A 451 11.98 23.88 -0.23
CA GLN A 451 11.50 22.98 0.83
C GLN A 451 9.98 23.00 0.86
N GLU A 452 9.37 21.87 1.22
CA GLU A 452 7.92 21.80 1.47
C GLU A 452 7.48 22.92 2.43
N ALA A 453 6.39 23.62 2.07
CA ALA A 453 5.82 24.64 2.94
C ALA A 453 5.22 24.04 4.22
N TYR A 454 4.78 22.77 4.15
CA TYR A 454 4.13 22.07 5.24
C TYR A 454 4.78 20.72 5.51
N VAL A 455 4.93 20.36 6.78
CA VAL A 455 5.43 19.03 7.15
C VAL A 455 4.26 18.03 7.07
N LEU A 456 4.38 17.06 6.17
CA LEU A 456 3.41 15.96 6.02
C LEU A 456 3.63 14.88 7.09
N TYR A 457 3.41 15.25 8.36
CA TYR A 457 3.71 14.41 9.52
C TYR A 457 3.15 12.99 9.40
N GLY A 458 4.01 12.01 9.64
CA GLY A 458 3.64 10.60 9.70
C GLY A 458 3.61 9.89 8.35
N ALA A 459 3.76 10.59 7.23
CA ALA A 459 3.85 9.98 5.91
C ALA A 459 5.08 9.06 5.82
N VAL A 460 4.88 7.83 5.33
CA VAL A 460 5.93 6.88 4.98
C VAL A 460 6.22 7.09 3.50
N VAL A 461 7.46 7.41 3.16
CA VAL A 461 7.88 7.59 1.75
C VAL A 461 8.19 6.25 1.09
N GLY A 462 8.38 6.22 -0.23
CA GLY A 462 8.74 5.02 -0.99
C GLY A 462 9.97 4.30 -0.45
N GLY A 463 11.04 5.03 -0.14
CA GLY A 463 12.26 4.49 0.48
C GLY A 463 13.49 4.55 -0.42
N PRO A 464 14.64 4.03 0.04
CA PRO A 464 15.90 4.11 -0.71
C PRO A 464 15.95 3.14 -1.89
N ASP A 465 16.93 3.34 -2.78
CA ASP A 465 17.28 2.39 -3.82
C ASP A 465 17.88 1.06 -3.27
N GLU A 466 18.08 0.08 -4.16
CA GLU A 466 18.65 -1.25 -3.84
C GLU A 466 20.04 -1.18 -3.15
N LYS A 467 20.75 -0.05 -3.29
CA LYS A 467 22.07 0.21 -2.70
C LYS A 467 21.96 1.00 -1.40
N ASP A 468 20.76 1.12 -0.84
CA ASP A 468 20.45 1.84 0.39
C ASP A 468 20.71 3.35 0.31
N ARG A 469 20.73 3.94 -0.88
CA ARG A 469 20.89 5.39 -1.07
C ARG A 469 19.52 6.03 -1.08
N PHE A 470 19.37 7.15 -0.37
CA PHE A 470 18.14 7.92 -0.34
C PHE A 470 18.35 9.37 -0.75
N TYR A 471 17.64 9.80 -1.78
CA TYR A 471 17.67 11.12 -2.37
C TYR A 471 16.37 11.86 -1.99
N ASP A 472 16.44 12.73 -0.98
CA ASP A 472 15.33 13.60 -0.58
C ASP A 472 15.11 14.71 -1.64
N ILE A 473 14.55 14.32 -2.79
CA ILE A 473 14.29 15.12 -4.00
C ILE A 473 12.81 14.95 -4.33
N ARG A 474 12.07 16.06 -4.33
CA ARG A 474 10.62 16.03 -4.50
C ARG A 474 10.16 15.37 -5.80
N SER A 475 10.85 15.59 -6.92
CA SER A 475 10.47 14.97 -8.20
C SER A 475 10.84 13.49 -8.31
N ASP A 476 11.52 12.92 -7.31
CA ASP A 476 11.78 11.50 -7.20
C ASP A 476 10.59 10.80 -6.56
N TRP A 477 9.53 10.59 -7.34
CA TRP A 477 8.34 9.88 -6.87
C TRP A 477 8.63 8.40 -6.52
N VAL A 478 9.74 7.82 -6.98
CA VAL A 478 10.10 6.45 -6.57
C VAL A 478 10.49 6.43 -5.09
N GLU A 479 11.41 7.30 -4.69
CA GLU A 479 11.91 7.27 -3.31
C GLU A 479 11.07 8.12 -2.34
N THR A 480 10.48 9.22 -2.81
CA THR A 480 9.89 10.27 -1.94
C THR A 480 8.36 10.32 -1.94
N GLU A 481 7.67 9.53 -2.77
CA GLU A 481 6.20 9.45 -2.76
C GLU A 481 5.68 8.90 -1.43
N PRO A 482 4.75 9.59 -0.78
CA PRO A 482 3.92 9.01 0.26
C PRO A 482 2.60 8.49 -0.32
N ALA A 483 2.12 7.34 0.12
CA ALA A 483 0.81 6.82 -0.28
C ALA A 483 0.02 6.26 0.91
N LEU A 484 -1.30 6.21 0.76
CA LEU A 484 -2.20 5.64 1.77
C LEU A 484 -1.80 4.21 2.16
N ASP A 485 -1.45 3.36 1.19
CA ASP A 485 -1.11 1.96 1.44
C ASP A 485 0.29 1.80 2.04
N TYR A 486 1.22 2.74 1.81
CA TYR A 486 2.56 2.75 2.41
C TYR A 486 2.47 2.94 3.92
N ASN A 487 1.51 3.76 4.36
CA ASN A 487 1.26 4.07 5.77
C ASN A 487 0.49 2.98 6.52
N ALA A 488 -0.30 2.15 5.82
CA ALA A 488 -1.18 1.15 6.42
C ALA A 488 -0.46 0.16 7.36
N PRO A 489 0.66 -0.48 6.97
CA PRO A 489 1.38 -1.40 7.87
C PRO A 489 1.99 -0.68 9.08
N MET A 490 2.43 0.57 8.92
CA MET A 490 3.04 1.35 10.00
C MET A 490 2.06 1.59 11.16
N LEU A 491 0.77 1.82 10.88
CA LEU A 491 -0.26 1.94 11.90
C LEU A 491 -0.38 0.68 12.77
N THR A 492 -0.35 -0.50 12.14
CA THR A 492 -0.39 -1.79 12.85
C THR A 492 0.87 -1.99 13.69
N ILE A 493 2.03 -1.75 13.09
CA ILE A 493 3.35 -1.94 13.73
C ILE A 493 3.50 -0.99 14.93
N ALA A 494 3.19 0.30 14.76
CA ALA A 494 3.27 1.27 15.84
C ALA A 494 2.31 0.93 16.98
N ALA A 495 1.07 0.53 16.68
CA ALA A 495 0.12 0.09 17.71
C ALA A 495 0.61 -1.15 18.47
N MET A 496 1.22 -2.12 17.79
CA MET A 496 1.86 -3.27 18.45
C MET A 496 2.97 -2.81 19.40
N HIS A 497 3.89 -1.94 18.95
CA HIS A 497 4.99 -1.46 19.79
C HIS A 497 4.49 -0.63 20.98
N VAL A 498 3.41 0.14 20.84
CA VAL A 498 2.77 0.84 21.98
C VAL A 498 2.34 -0.15 23.07
N ILE A 499 1.86 -1.34 22.70
CA ILE A 499 1.45 -2.38 23.66
C ILE A 499 2.66 -3.04 24.32
N ASN A 500 3.66 -3.41 23.51
CA ASN A 500 4.67 -4.39 23.91
C ASN A 500 6.01 -3.78 24.34
N ASP A 501 6.36 -2.59 23.84
CA ASP A 501 7.71 -2.06 23.96
C ASP A 501 7.81 -0.93 24.98
N THR A 502 8.82 -1.02 25.84
CA THR A 502 9.23 0.08 26.71
C THR A 502 10.39 0.89 26.13
N SER A 503 11.14 0.31 25.19
CA SER A 503 12.23 0.97 24.48
C SER A 503 11.71 1.87 23.37
N ASP A 504 12.43 2.96 23.13
CA ASP A 504 12.13 3.88 22.06
C ASP A 504 12.33 3.25 20.66
N PRO A 505 11.62 3.74 19.64
CA PRO A 505 11.95 3.48 18.25
C PRO A 505 13.36 3.99 17.91
N PHE A 506 14.01 3.37 16.93
CA PHE A 506 15.42 3.61 16.65
C PHE A 506 15.76 5.09 16.35
N PHE A 507 14.84 5.84 15.75
CA PHE A 507 15.05 7.23 15.36
C PHE A 507 15.45 8.15 16.53
N THR A 508 15.12 7.81 17.78
CA THR A 508 15.51 8.62 18.95
C THR A 508 17.00 8.59 19.26
N SER A 509 17.72 7.61 18.71
CA SER A 509 19.18 7.52 18.80
C SER A 509 19.90 8.38 17.77
N ILE A 510 19.19 8.90 16.76
CA ILE A 510 19.78 9.62 15.63
C ILE A 510 19.82 11.12 15.93
N GLN A 511 21.02 11.70 15.90
CA GLN A 511 21.23 13.13 16.11
C GLN A 511 20.94 13.93 14.84
N ALA A 512 20.49 15.18 14.99
CA ALA A 512 20.19 16.04 13.85
C ALA A 512 21.43 16.23 12.93
N GLY A 513 21.22 16.09 11.62
CA GLY A 513 22.25 16.27 10.60
C GLY A 513 23.10 15.03 10.28
N GLU A 514 22.78 13.85 10.85
CA GLU A 514 23.42 12.58 10.46
C GLU A 514 23.12 12.21 8.99
N TYR A 515 21.89 12.44 8.51
CA TYR A 515 21.56 12.21 7.09
C TYR A 515 22.42 13.05 6.16
N LEU A 516 22.66 14.33 6.48
CA LEU A 516 23.46 15.22 5.64
C LEU A 516 24.92 14.76 5.47
N LYS A 517 25.44 13.93 6.39
CA LYS A 517 26.78 13.33 6.27
C LYS A 517 26.81 12.16 5.29
N ASN A 518 25.69 11.47 5.15
CA ASN A 518 25.53 10.27 4.32
C ASN A 518 24.79 10.55 3.02
N LYS A 519 24.18 11.74 2.87
CA LYS A 519 23.35 12.14 1.73
C LYS A 519 24.11 11.88 0.42
N PRO A 520 23.55 11.08 -0.49
CA PRO A 520 24.17 10.82 -1.78
C PRO A 520 24.21 12.11 -2.62
N GLN A 521 25.20 12.20 -3.50
CA GLN A 521 25.36 13.31 -4.43
C GLN A 521 24.66 13.01 -5.76
N GLY A 522 24.16 14.05 -6.44
CA GLY A 522 23.49 13.93 -7.73
C GLY A 522 22.03 13.51 -7.61
N THR A 523 21.54 12.83 -8.64
CA THR A 523 20.20 12.24 -8.72
C THR A 523 20.30 10.72 -8.64
N PRO A 524 19.21 10.03 -8.28
CA PRO A 524 19.15 8.58 -8.36
C PRO A 524 19.12 8.10 -9.83
N CYS A 525 18.98 6.79 -10.00
CA CYS A 525 18.86 6.11 -11.29
C CYS A 525 17.74 5.07 -11.15
N ASP A 526 16.54 5.50 -11.54
CA ASP A 526 15.26 4.82 -11.31
C ASP A 526 14.24 5.27 -12.38
N ALA A 527 12.95 4.99 -12.14
CA ALA A 527 11.88 5.36 -13.05
C ALA A 527 11.58 6.87 -13.11
N ALA A 528 11.86 7.63 -12.03
CA ALA A 528 11.72 9.09 -12.01
C ALA A 528 12.92 9.79 -12.67
N PHE A 529 14.12 9.22 -12.52
CA PHE A 529 15.37 9.68 -13.09
C PHE A 529 16.01 8.58 -13.93
N PRO A 530 15.62 8.47 -15.23
CA PRO A 530 16.15 7.44 -16.10
C PRO A 530 17.67 7.45 -16.14
N CYS A 531 18.25 6.29 -15.85
CA CYS A 531 19.69 6.11 -15.84
C CYS A 531 20.28 6.53 -17.19
N GLU A 532 21.29 7.41 -17.20
CA GLU A 532 22.05 7.68 -18.41
C GLU A 532 22.55 6.34 -18.96
N ALA A 533 22.08 5.96 -20.15
CA ALA A 533 22.61 4.80 -20.84
C ALA A 533 24.12 4.98 -20.89
N SER A 534 24.86 4.06 -20.27
CA SER A 534 26.32 4.12 -20.27
C SER A 534 26.77 4.18 -21.73
N GLU A 535 27.12 5.37 -22.22
CA GLU A 535 27.71 5.49 -23.55
C GLU A 535 28.96 4.62 -23.49
N LEU A 536 28.97 3.53 -24.27
CA LEU A 536 30.15 2.71 -24.42
C LEU A 536 31.32 3.66 -24.68
N PRO A 537 32.44 3.57 -23.93
CA PRO A 537 33.58 4.43 -24.15
C PRO A 537 33.89 4.46 -25.64
N LYS A 538 34.20 5.61 -26.24
CA LYS A 538 34.44 5.70 -27.70
C LYS A 538 35.39 4.60 -28.20
N GLY A 539 36.36 4.20 -27.38
CA GLY A 539 37.24 3.05 -27.65
C GLY A 539 36.52 1.69 -27.75
N ALA A 540 35.53 1.42 -26.90
CA ALA A 540 34.69 0.23 -26.95
C ALA A 540 33.76 0.23 -28.17
N MET A 541 33.17 1.37 -28.53
CA MET A 541 32.37 1.49 -29.78
C MET A 541 33.22 1.25 -31.03
N ILE A 542 34.44 1.81 -31.07
CA ILE A 542 35.40 1.58 -32.16
C ILE A 542 35.83 0.10 -32.22
N ALA A 543 36.10 -0.52 -31.06
CA ALA A 543 36.47 -1.93 -30.98
C ALA A 543 35.34 -2.84 -31.48
N ILE A 544 34.09 -2.58 -31.07
CA ILE A 544 32.91 -3.33 -31.53
C ILE A 544 32.72 -3.14 -33.04
N GLY A 545 32.81 -1.90 -33.55
CA GLY A 545 32.71 -1.62 -34.98
C GLY A 545 33.78 -2.33 -35.82
N LEU A 546 35.02 -2.41 -35.34
CA LEU A 546 36.11 -3.14 -36.01
C LEU A 546 35.88 -4.66 -35.99
N ILE A 547 35.43 -5.22 -34.87
CA ILE A 547 35.14 -6.65 -34.73
C ILE A 547 33.98 -7.05 -35.63
N VAL A 548 32.87 -6.31 -35.61
CA VAL A 548 31.69 -6.57 -36.45
C VAL A 548 32.04 -6.42 -37.94
N GLY A 549 32.83 -5.41 -38.31
CA GLY A 549 33.31 -5.23 -39.68
C GLY A 549 34.21 -6.37 -40.17
N LEU A 550 35.16 -6.83 -39.34
CA LEU A 550 36.03 -7.96 -39.67
C LEU A 550 35.26 -9.28 -39.80
N VAL A 551 34.36 -9.56 -38.86
CA VAL A 551 33.51 -10.76 -38.89
C VAL A 551 32.58 -10.75 -40.12
N GLY A 552 31.98 -9.60 -40.44
CA GLY A 552 31.15 -9.43 -41.62
C GLY A 552 31.92 -9.70 -42.93
N LEU A 553 33.15 -9.17 -43.04
CA LEU A 553 34.02 -9.42 -44.20
C LEU A 553 34.40 -10.90 -44.35
N VAL A 554 34.68 -11.59 -43.24
CA VAL A 554 34.97 -13.03 -43.24
C VAL A 554 33.76 -13.84 -43.70
N ILE A 555 32.56 -13.51 -43.22
CA ILE A 555 31.32 -14.18 -43.62
C ILE A 555 31.06 -13.99 -45.12
N VAL A 556 31.20 -12.77 -45.63
CA VAL A 556 31.04 -12.48 -47.07
C VAL A 556 32.07 -13.22 -47.91
N ALA A 557 33.34 -13.26 -47.48
CA ALA A 557 34.39 -13.99 -48.18
C ALA A 557 34.14 -15.50 -48.21
N LEU A 558 33.69 -16.08 -47.09
CA LEU A 558 33.32 -17.50 -47.01
C LEU A 558 32.11 -17.82 -47.89
N GLY A 559 31.09 -16.96 -47.90
CA GLY A 559 29.92 -17.08 -48.77
C GLY A 559 30.29 -17.01 -50.25
N ALA A 560 31.11 -16.03 -50.64
CA ALA A 560 31.60 -15.90 -52.01
C ALA A 560 32.46 -17.10 -52.44
N SER A 561 33.32 -17.60 -51.54
CA SER A 561 34.13 -18.80 -51.79
C SER A 561 33.26 -20.04 -51.98
N TRP A 562 32.24 -20.22 -51.12
CA TRP A 562 31.29 -21.32 -51.23
C TRP A 562 30.52 -21.29 -52.56
N ILE A 563 29.99 -20.12 -52.96
CA ILE A 563 29.32 -19.93 -54.25
C ILE A 563 30.26 -20.27 -55.41
N TRP A 564 31.51 -19.80 -55.36
CA TRP A 564 32.51 -20.09 -56.40
C TRP A 564 32.83 -21.58 -56.52
N PHE A 565 32.96 -22.30 -55.40
CA PHE A 565 33.16 -23.75 -55.39
C PHE A 565 31.92 -24.52 -55.86
N ALA A 566 30.71 -24.06 -55.53
CA ALA A 566 29.46 -24.66 -55.99
C ALA A 566 29.30 -24.56 -57.52
N ILE A 567 29.60 -23.39 -58.09
CA ILE A 567 29.57 -23.17 -59.55
C ILE A 567 30.61 -24.05 -60.27
N ARG A 568 31.82 -24.20 -59.70
CA ARG A 568 32.87 -25.07 -60.29
C ARG A 568 32.55 -26.56 -60.20
N ARG A 569 31.79 -27.01 -59.21
CA ARG A 569 31.36 -28.42 -59.09
C ARG A 569 30.16 -28.75 -59.98
N GLY A 570 29.27 -27.77 -60.23
CA GLY A 570 28.12 -27.95 -61.14
C GLY A 570 28.48 -28.05 -62.62
N GLY A 571 29.68 -27.61 -63.04
CA GLY A 571 30.13 -27.64 -64.44
C GLY A 571 30.71 -28.97 -64.94
N LYS A 572 30.63 -30.06 -64.18
CA LYS A 572 31.11 -31.39 -64.58
C LYS A 572 30.10 -32.50 -64.29
N SER A 573 28.91 -32.41 -64.88
CA SER A 573 28.08 -33.60 -65.12
C SER A 573 27.12 -33.35 -66.29
N GLU A 574 27.65 -33.25 -67.50
CA GLU A 574 26.89 -33.53 -68.73
C GLU A 574 27.89 -33.90 -69.84
N SER A 575 28.24 -35.19 -69.88
CA SER A 575 28.69 -35.95 -71.07
C SER A 575 29.22 -37.33 -70.65
N ALA A 576 28.32 -38.30 -70.55
CA ALA A 576 28.43 -39.70 -70.96
C ALA A 576 27.28 -40.51 -70.36
#